data_AF-E3CRR3-F1
#
_entry.id   AF-E3CRR3-F1
#
_cell.length_a   1.000
_cell.length_b   1.000
_cell.length_c   1.000
_cell.angle_alpha   90.00
_cell.angle_beta   90.00
_cell.angle_gamma   90.00
#
_symmetry.space_group_name_H-M   'P 1'
#
loop_
_entity.id
_entity.type
_entity.pdbx_description
1 polymer ?
#
loop_
_entity_poly.entity_id
_entity_poly.type
_entity_poly.pdbx_seq_one_letter_code
_entity_poly.pdbx_strand_id
1 'polypeptide(L)'
;MASWVKGRILEENSLNQSKGFSVIKEELSLEAISSHNFKEENTISKKETLVIFGKNSPLIGMDETIPFTDFFKNITICPIADSGMRVLEENPKSSYKKIKQFIEENS
;
A
#
# COMPACT_ATOMS: atom_id res chain seq x y z
N MET A 1 6.19 21.63 8.46
CA MET A 1 5.76 20.64 9.47
C MET A 1 4.78 19.69 8.80
N ALA A 2 5.16 18.44 8.57
CA ALA A 2 4.27 17.45 7.95
C ALA A 2 3.39 16.83 9.03
N SER A 3 2.08 16.96 8.87
CA SER A 3 1.05 16.43 9.76
C SER A 3 0.85 14.95 9.48
N TRP A 4 0.98 14.10 10.49
CA TRP A 4 0.71 12.67 10.42
C TRP A 4 -0.77 12.42 10.73
N VAL A 5 -1.46 11.68 9.86
CA VAL A 5 -2.82 11.21 10.14
C VAL A 5 -2.73 9.80 10.73
N LYS A 6 -3.00 9.69 12.04
CA LYS A 6 -3.18 8.41 12.73
C LYS A 6 -4.68 8.12 12.76
N GLY A 7 -5.18 7.39 11.77
CA GLY A 7 -6.60 7.08 11.63
C GLY A 7 -7.09 6.07 12.68
N ARG A 8 -8.00 6.49 13.55
CA ARG A 8 -8.94 5.59 14.25
C ARG A 8 -10.15 5.40 13.33
N ILE A 9 -10.65 4.18 13.29
CA ILE A 9 -11.82 3.73 12.52
C ILE A 9 -13.04 4.59 12.88
N LEU A 10 -13.75 5.09 11.87
CA LEU A 10 -15.16 5.39 11.96
C LEU A 10 -15.88 4.38 11.06
N GLU A 11 -16.66 3.50 11.69
CA GLU A 11 -17.68 2.69 11.03
C GLU A 11 -18.73 3.60 10.37
N GLU A 12 -19.43 3.02 9.41
CA GLU A 12 -20.56 3.57 8.66
C GLU A 12 -20.20 4.55 7.53
N ASN A 13 -19.88 3.97 6.37
CA ASN A 13 -20.63 4.21 5.14
C ASN A 13 -20.25 3.15 4.09
N SER A 14 -21.04 2.07 4.07
CA SER A 14 -21.23 1.30 2.85
C SER A 14 -21.82 2.20 1.76
N LEU A 15 -21.46 1.95 0.50
CA LEU A 15 -21.90 2.67 -0.70
C LEU A 15 -21.27 4.03 -0.97
N ASN A 16 -20.00 4.01 -1.35
CA ASN A 16 -19.56 4.74 -2.55
C ASN A 16 -18.41 3.95 -3.17
N GLN A 17 -18.76 2.87 -3.88
CA GLN A 17 -17.81 2.18 -4.75
C GLN A 17 -17.20 3.20 -5.70
N SER A 18 -15.88 3.35 -5.58
CA SER A 18 -15.08 4.18 -6.46
C SER A 18 -15.39 3.79 -7.92
N LYS A 19 -15.85 4.75 -8.73
CA LYS A 19 -16.00 4.60 -10.18
C LYS A 19 -14.65 4.57 -10.93
N GLY A 20 -13.56 4.19 -10.24
CA GLY A 20 -12.20 4.33 -10.74
C GLY A 20 -11.48 3.00 -11.05
N PHE A 21 -12.01 1.87 -10.57
CA PHE A 21 -11.34 0.59 -10.81
C PHE A 21 -11.77 0.01 -12.15
N SER A 22 -10.83 -0.05 -13.11
CA SER A 22 -11.05 -0.74 -14.38
C SER A 22 -11.32 -2.22 -14.10
N VAL A 23 -12.39 -2.78 -14.68
CA VAL A 23 -12.74 -4.20 -14.59
C VAL A 23 -11.53 -5.10 -14.85
N ILE A 24 -10.66 -4.72 -15.79
CA ILE A 24 -9.44 -5.46 -16.12
C ILE A 24 -8.44 -5.47 -14.97
N LYS A 25 -8.30 -4.36 -14.24
CA LYS A 25 -7.43 -4.30 -13.06
C LYS A 25 -7.99 -5.15 -11.91
N GLU A 26 -9.31 -5.24 -11.80
CA GLU A 26 -10.01 -6.12 -10.86
C GLU A 26 -9.74 -7.59 -11.18
N GLU A 27 -9.94 -7.98 -12.42
CA GLU A 27 -9.70 -9.35 -12.88
C GLU A 27 -8.24 -9.78 -12.68
N LEU A 28 -7.27 -8.93 -13.04
CA LEU A 28 -5.84 -9.20 -12.82
C LEU A 28 -5.49 -9.32 -11.33
N SER A 29 -6.12 -8.51 -10.47
CA SER A 29 -5.90 -8.57 -9.03
C SER A 29 -6.50 -9.85 -8.44
N LEU A 30 -7.71 -10.21 -8.85
CA LEU A 30 -8.40 -11.44 -8.44
C LEU A 30 -7.66 -12.69 -8.93
N GLU A 31 -7.15 -12.67 -10.17
CA GLU A 31 -6.33 -13.76 -10.71
C GLU A 31 -5.07 -13.95 -9.86
N ALA A 32 -4.32 -12.88 -9.58
CA ALA A 32 -3.13 -12.94 -8.73
C ALA A 32 -3.42 -13.44 -7.31
N ILE A 33 -4.52 -12.99 -6.68
CA ILE A 33 -4.94 -13.46 -5.35
C ILE A 33 -5.29 -14.95 -5.39
N SER A 34 -6.08 -15.37 -6.39
CA SER A 34 -6.56 -16.75 -6.52
C SER A 34 -5.44 -17.73 -6.89
N SER A 35 -4.49 -17.33 -7.73
CA SER A 35 -3.35 -18.15 -8.16
C SER A 35 -2.31 -18.33 -7.05
N HIS A 36 -2.29 -17.44 -6.04
CA HIS A 36 -1.32 -17.48 -4.95
C HIS A 36 -1.84 -18.11 -3.64
N ASN A 37 -2.95 -18.87 -3.69
CA ASN A 37 -3.45 -19.60 -2.51
C ASN A 37 -3.66 -18.69 -1.29
N PHE A 38 -4.15 -17.47 -1.48
CA PHE A 38 -4.68 -16.66 -0.38
C PHE A 38 -5.98 -17.29 0.11
N LYS A 39 -5.87 -18.43 0.80
CA LYS A 39 -6.98 -19.03 1.51
C LYS A 39 -7.33 -18.08 2.64
N GLU A 40 -8.59 -17.70 2.66
CA GLU A 40 -9.26 -16.93 3.71
C GLU A 40 -8.85 -17.41 5.11
N GLU A 41 -7.87 -16.74 5.70
CA GLU A 41 -7.82 -16.45 7.13
C GLU A 41 -7.11 -15.10 7.24
N ASN A 42 -7.88 -14.06 7.55
CA ASN A 42 -7.39 -12.72 7.88
C ASN A 42 -6.56 -12.78 9.18
N THR A 43 -5.38 -13.39 9.13
CA THR A 43 -4.36 -13.14 10.14
C THR A 43 -3.78 -11.78 9.82
N ILE A 44 -4.45 -10.73 10.29
CA ILE A 44 -3.92 -9.38 10.24
C ILE A 44 -2.51 -9.43 10.83
N SER A 45 -1.51 -9.21 9.98
CA SER A 45 -0.12 -9.26 10.41
C SER A 45 0.06 -8.19 11.49
N LYS A 46 0.57 -8.63 12.65
CA LYS A 46 0.98 -7.72 13.74
C LYS A 46 2.39 -7.18 13.54
N LYS A 47 3.09 -7.61 12.48
CA LYS A 47 4.42 -7.10 12.16
C LYS A 47 4.29 -5.72 11.55
N GLU A 48 5.20 -4.84 11.94
CA GLU A 48 5.42 -3.56 11.27
C GLU A 48 5.66 -3.84 9.78
N THR A 49 4.91 -3.15 8.92
CA THR A 49 4.92 -3.36 7.47
C THR A 49 5.13 -2.03 6.77
N LEU A 50 6.06 -1.98 5.82
CA LEU A 50 6.30 -0.81 4.98
C LEU A 50 5.81 -1.11 3.56
N VAL A 51 4.95 -0.26 3.02
CA VAL A 51 4.59 -0.23 1.60
C VAL A 51 5.20 1.01 0.97
N ILE A 52 6.06 0.81 -0.03
CA ILE A 52 6.59 1.89 -0.87
C ILE A 52 6.06 1.74 -2.29
N PHE A 53 5.74 2.85 -2.93
CA PHE A 53 5.34 2.90 -4.33
C PHE A 53 5.78 4.22 -4.96
N GLY A 54 5.92 4.27 -6.28
CA GLY A 54 6.27 5.50 -6.97
C GLY A 54 5.06 6.43 -7.10
N LYS A 55 5.21 7.69 -6.66
CA LYS A 55 4.14 8.69 -6.68
C LYS A 55 3.60 9.01 -8.08
N ASN A 56 4.42 8.82 -9.11
CA ASN A 56 4.09 9.06 -10.51
C ASN A 56 3.71 7.75 -11.23
N SER A 57 3.52 6.65 -10.49
CA SER A 57 3.08 5.39 -11.06
C SER A 57 1.71 5.54 -11.72
N PRO A 58 1.54 5.11 -12.99
CA PRO A 58 0.25 5.18 -13.68
C PRO A 58 -0.71 4.06 -13.25
N LEU A 59 -0.24 3.07 -12.49
CA LEU A 59 -1.03 1.89 -12.13
C LEU A 59 -1.34 1.80 -10.64
N ILE A 60 -0.43 2.28 -9.78
CA ILE A 60 -0.47 2.11 -8.33
C ILE A 60 -0.27 3.46 -7.66
N GLY A 61 -1.33 4.03 -7.10
CA GLY A 61 -1.33 5.28 -6.35
C GLY A 61 -1.72 5.09 -4.88
N MET A 62 -2.15 6.19 -4.25
CA MET A 62 -2.70 6.12 -2.89
C MET A 62 -3.97 5.27 -2.84
N ASP A 63 -4.84 5.39 -3.84
CA ASP A 63 -6.13 4.70 -3.87
C ASP A 63 -5.96 3.18 -3.89
N GLU A 64 -4.96 2.66 -4.61
CA GLU A 64 -4.63 1.23 -4.62
C GLU A 64 -3.85 0.76 -3.38
N THR A 65 -3.18 1.67 -2.66
CA THR A 65 -2.34 1.28 -1.51
C THR A 65 -3.05 1.40 -0.17
N ILE A 66 -4.06 2.26 -0.04
CA ILE A 66 -4.87 2.38 1.19
C ILE A 66 -5.53 1.05 1.62
N PRO A 67 -6.09 0.22 0.72
CA PRO A 67 -6.71 -1.05 1.10
C PRO A 67 -5.77 -2.03 1.82
N PHE A 68 -4.45 -1.86 1.73
CA PHE A 68 -3.52 -2.67 2.53
C PHE A 68 -3.71 -2.47 4.05
N THR A 69 -4.29 -1.34 4.47
CA THR A 69 -4.63 -1.10 5.88
C THR A 69 -5.67 -2.06 6.44
N ASP A 70 -6.48 -2.70 5.57
CA ASP A 70 -7.45 -3.72 5.98
C ASP A 70 -6.77 -5.05 6.34
N PHE A 71 -5.57 -5.30 5.81
CA PHE A 71 -4.82 -6.56 5.97
C PHE A 71 -3.66 -6.45 6.97
N PHE A 72 -3.18 -5.24 7.25
CA PHE A 72 -2.01 -4.99 8.10
C PHE A 72 -2.35 -3.98 9.20
N LYS A 73 -2.19 -4.37 10.48
CA LYS A 73 -2.51 -3.48 11.62
C LYS A 73 -1.51 -2.35 11.79
N ASN A 74 -0.25 -2.62 11.49
CA ASN A 74 0.87 -1.70 11.71
C ASN A 74 1.56 -1.43 10.37
N ILE A 75 0.87 -0.68 9.50
CA ILE A 75 1.35 -0.38 8.15
C ILE A 75 1.79 1.08 8.03
N THR A 76 2.94 1.29 7.39
CA THR A 76 3.42 2.58 6.94
C THR A 76 3.39 2.60 5.41
N ILE A 77 2.57 3.48 4.83
CA ILE A 77 2.49 3.69 3.37
C ILE A 77 3.30 4.94 3.01
N CYS A 78 4.27 4.79 2.11
CA CYS A 78 5.22 5.84 1.78
C CYS A 78 5.39 6.01 0.27
N PRO A 79 4.73 7.01 -0.35
CA PRO A 79 4.96 7.35 -1.75
C PRO A 79 6.36 7.93 -1.94
N ILE A 80 7.09 7.43 -2.94
CA ILE A 80 8.40 7.93 -3.34
C ILE A 80 8.22 8.93 -4.48
N ALA A 81 8.64 10.17 -4.24
CA ALA A 81 8.60 11.23 -5.25
C ALA A 81 9.48 10.89 -6.46
N ASP A 82 9.10 11.43 -7.61
CA ASP A 82 9.85 11.28 -8.87
C ASP A 82 10.13 9.81 -9.24
N SER A 83 9.13 8.96 -9.04
CA SER A 83 9.19 7.52 -9.36
C SER A 83 7.86 7.01 -9.87
N GLY A 84 7.92 6.13 -10.87
CA GLY A 84 6.84 5.34 -11.44
C GLY A 84 6.82 3.92 -10.89
N MET A 85 6.60 2.93 -11.76
CA MET A 85 6.40 1.53 -11.36
C MET A 85 7.67 0.89 -10.78
N ARG A 86 8.86 1.30 -11.24
CA ARG A 86 10.14 0.70 -10.85
C ARG A 86 10.82 1.52 -9.75
N VAL A 87 10.14 1.65 -8.60
CA VAL A 87 10.51 2.58 -7.52
C VAL A 87 11.92 2.38 -6.95
N LEU A 88 12.43 1.15 -6.98
CA LEU A 88 13.77 0.83 -6.50
C LEU A 88 14.85 1.21 -7.52
N GLU A 89 14.55 1.10 -8.81
CA GLU A 89 15.48 1.42 -9.89
C GLU A 89 15.47 2.90 -10.27
N GLU A 90 14.30 3.54 -10.22
CA GLU A 90 14.13 4.94 -10.62
C GLU A 90 14.57 5.92 -9.53
N ASN A 91 14.34 5.62 -8.25
CA ASN A 91 14.81 6.45 -7.14
C ASN A 91 15.44 5.62 -6.00
N PRO A 92 16.55 4.91 -6.29
CA PRO A 92 17.18 3.98 -5.35
C PRO A 92 17.59 4.65 -4.03
N LYS A 93 18.06 5.91 -4.08
CA LYS A 93 18.50 6.64 -2.90
C LYS A 93 17.36 6.93 -1.93
N SER A 94 16.24 7.44 -2.44
CA SER A 94 15.09 7.78 -1.60
C SER A 94 14.41 6.52 -1.06
N SER A 95 14.24 5.52 -1.93
CA SER A 95 13.69 4.21 -1.55
C SER A 95 14.54 3.54 -0.46
N TYR A 96 15.86 3.46 -0.66
CA TYR A 96 16.77 2.90 0.33
C TYR A 96 16.75 3.67 1.65
N LYS A 97 16.73 5.02 1.60
CA LYS A 97 16.63 5.84 2.81
C LYS A 97 15.37 5.51 3.62
N LYS A 98 14.23 5.32 2.95
CA LYS A 98 12.96 4.97 3.60
C LYS A 98 12.98 3.57 4.18
N ILE A 99 13.52 2.59 3.45
CA ILE A 99 13.68 1.22 3.94
C ILE A 99 14.60 1.20 5.18
N LYS A 100 15.74 1.89 5.11
CA LYS A 100 16.69 1.96 6.21
C LYS A 100 16.07 2.60 7.45
N GLN A 101 15.42 3.75 7.28
CA GLN A 101 14.72 4.43 8.37
C GLN A 101 13.68 3.52 9.03
N PHE A 102 12.88 2.80 8.23
CA PHE A 102 11.89 1.87 8.74
C PHE A 102 12.51 0.71 9.53
N ILE A 103 13.64 0.16 9.08
CA ILE A 103 14.36 -0.89 9.81
C ILE A 103 14.88 -0.33 11.15
N GLU A 104 15.49 0.85 11.15
CA GLU A 104 16.05 1.49 12.36
C GLU A 104 14.97 1.82 13.39
N GLU A 105 13.78 2.26 12.95
CA GLU A 105 12.66 2.60 13.85
C GLU A 105 11.98 1.36 14.47
N ASN A 106 12.19 0.16 13.92
CA ASN A 106 11.50 -1.07 14.30
C ASN A 106 12.45 -2.24 14.66
N SER A 107 13.75 -1.96 14.87
CA SER A 107 14.76 -2.93 15.34
C SER A 107 14.92 -2.93 16.86
#